data_AF-A0A2I0KB07-F1
#
_entry.id   AF-A0A2I0KB07-F1
#
_cell.length_a   1.000
_cell.length_b   1.000
_cell.length_c   1.000
_cell.angle_alpha   90.00
_cell.angle_beta   90.00
_cell.angle_gamma   90.00
#
_symmetry.space_group_name_H-M   'P 1'
#
loop_
_entity.id
_entity.type
_entity.pdbx_description
1 polymer ?
#
loop_
_entity_poly.entity_id
_entity_poly.type
_entity_poly.pdbx_seq_one_letter_code
_entity_poly.pdbx_strand_id
1 'polypeptide(L)'
;MGSIGIETPQTTKIHDPRKPEDPTSDDDEVSPIEEVRLTVLNTDDPTLPVWTFRMWFLGLLSCGLLSFLNQFFAYRTEPIIITQITVQVATLPIGRFMATVLPTTTFRFPGLGDREFSLNPGPFNMKEHVLISIFANAGSAFGSGSAYAVSIVNIIKAFYGRSISFVAGWLLIITTQVLGYGWAGLLRKYLVEPAHMWWPSTLVQVSLFR
;
A
#
# COMPACT_ATOMS: atom_id res chain seq x y z
N MET A 1 -36.17 23.08 17.03
CA MET A 1 -35.40 22.13 16.20
C MET A 1 -34.10 21.85 16.95
N GLY A 2 -34.09 20.81 17.78
CA GLY A 2 -32.95 20.44 18.62
C GLY A 2 -31.98 19.54 17.86
N SER A 3 -30.70 19.85 17.94
CA SER A 3 -29.60 19.03 17.43
C SER A 3 -29.53 17.71 18.18
N ILE A 4 -29.67 16.60 17.47
CA ILE A 4 -29.43 15.25 17.98
C ILE A 4 -27.91 15.09 18.08
N GLY A 5 -27.37 15.25 19.28
CA GLY A 5 -26.03 14.82 19.62
C GLY A 5 -26.01 13.29 19.71
N ILE A 6 -25.12 12.66 18.96
CA ILE A 6 -24.86 11.22 19.08
C ILE A 6 -23.93 11.06 20.28
N GLU A 7 -24.47 10.67 21.44
CA GLU A 7 -23.67 10.25 22.58
C GLU A 7 -23.06 8.87 22.30
N THR A 8 -21.74 8.81 22.28
CA THR A 8 -20.96 7.57 22.22
C THR A 8 -21.11 6.76 23.53
N PRO A 9 -21.26 5.43 23.49
CA PRO A 9 -21.32 4.63 24.72
C PRO A 9 -19.93 4.58 25.37
N GLN A 10 -19.84 4.97 26.64
CA GLN A 10 -18.64 4.76 27.45
C GLN A 10 -18.41 3.27 27.66
N THR A 11 -17.28 2.75 27.17
CA THR A 11 -16.84 1.38 27.44
C THR A 11 -16.35 1.30 28.89
N THR A 12 -17.14 0.67 29.76
CA THR A 12 -16.76 0.41 31.16
C THR A 12 -15.54 -0.49 31.21
N LYS A 13 -14.36 0.04 31.56
CA LYS A 13 -13.14 -0.74 31.76
C LYS A 13 -13.28 -1.57 33.05
N ILE A 14 -13.17 -2.90 32.94
CA ILE A 14 -13.01 -3.81 34.07
C ILE A 14 -11.61 -3.58 34.65
N HIS A 15 -11.54 -3.12 35.90
CA HIS A 15 -10.29 -2.89 36.61
C HIS A 15 -9.70 -4.22 37.07
N ASP A 16 -8.61 -4.67 36.43
CA ASP A 16 -7.79 -5.79 36.89
C ASP A 16 -6.68 -5.25 37.82
N PRO A 17 -6.71 -5.53 39.13
CA PRO A 17 -5.79 -4.94 40.11
C PRO A 17 -4.37 -5.53 40.07
N ARG A 18 -4.01 -6.35 39.08
CA ARG A 18 -2.70 -7.03 39.01
C ARG A 18 -1.71 -6.42 38.01
N LYS A 19 -2.07 -5.37 37.28
CA LYS A 19 -1.16 -4.72 36.33
C LYS A 19 -0.44 -3.55 37.02
N PRO A 20 0.91 -3.55 37.16
CA PRO A 20 1.61 -2.39 37.65
C PRO A 20 1.40 -1.21 36.68
N GLU A 21 0.98 -0.07 37.22
CA GLU A 21 0.86 1.19 36.48
C GLU A 21 2.27 1.69 36.17
N ASP A 22 2.64 1.65 34.89
CA ASP A 22 3.90 2.20 34.39
C ASP A 22 3.69 3.70 34.12
N PRO A 23 4.38 4.63 34.81
CA PRO A 23 3.98 6.04 34.86
C PRO A 23 4.44 6.85 33.63
N THR A 24 4.61 6.21 32.47
CA THR A 24 5.03 6.86 31.21
C THR A 24 4.34 6.34 29.95
N SER A 25 3.24 5.59 30.05
CA SER A 25 2.47 5.28 28.83
C SER A 25 1.63 6.50 28.46
N ASP A 26 2.06 7.25 27.44
CA ASP A 26 1.18 8.13 26.68
C ASP A 26 0.02 7.29 26.13
N ASP A 27 -1.06 7.19 26.90
CA ASP A 27 -2.27 6.42 26.56
C ASP A 27 -2.89 6.90 25.22
N ASP A 28 -2.54 8.12 24.78
CA ASP A 28 -2.94 8.72 23.51
C ASP A 28 -2.18 8.15 22.28
N GLU A 29 -0.99 7.54 22.46
CA GLU A 29 -0.22 6.89 21.38
C GLU A 29 -0.65 5.43 21.14
N VAL A 30 -1.48 4.87 22.03
CA VAL A 30 -1.89 3.46 21.97
C VAL A 30 -3.21 3.33 21.24
N SER A 31 -3.22 2.52 20.17
CA SER A 31 -4.46 2.24 19.44
C SER A 31 -5.55 1.65 20.36
N PRO A 32 -6.82 2.10 20.25
CA PRO A 32 -7.92 1.58 21.05
C PRO A 32 -8.26 0.12 20.68
N ILE A 33 -7.78 -0.36 19.54
CA ILE A 33 -8.05 -1.71 19.01
C ILE A 33 -6.87 -2.61 19.35
N GLU A 34 -7.14 -3.73 20.02
CA GLU A 34 -6.11 -4.65 20.50
C GLU A 34 -5.32 -5.30 19.36
N GLU A 35 -6.01 -5.69 18.28
CA GLU A 35 -5.39 -6.31 17.10
C GLU A 35 -4.38 -5.37 16.44
N VAL A 36 -4.68 -4.07 16.38
CA VAL A 36 -3.77 -3.05 15.84
C VAL A 36 -2.56 -2.91 16.76
N ARG A 37 -2.78 -2.85 18.08
CA ARG A 37 -1.71 -2.75 19.08
C ARG A 37 -0.73 -3.94 19.05
N LEU A 38 -1.22 -5.14 18.73
CA LEU A 38 -0.39 -6.34 18.64
C LEU A 38 0.37 -6.46 17.31
N THR A 39 -0.11 -5.80 16.25
CA THR A 39 0.42 -5.96 14.89
C THR A 39 1.28 -4.78 14.44
N VAL A 40 1.03 -3.57 14.94
CA VAL A 40 1.71 -2.33 14.54
C VAL A 40 2.67 -1.87 15.64
N LEU A 41 3.88 -1.48 15.25
CA LEU A 41 4.84 -0.84 16.14
C LEU A 41 4.45 0.64 16.34
N ASN A 42 4.45 1.12 17.58
CA ASN A 42 4.15 2.52 17.89
C ASN A 42 5.33 3.47 17.58
N THR A 43 6.54 2.93 17.44
CA THR A 43 7.76 3.71 17.22
C THR A 43 8.12 3.80 15.74
N ASP A 44 8.42 5.00 15.24
CA ASP A 44 9.00 5.23 13.90
C ASP A 44 10.38 5.88 14.00
N ASP A 45 11.28 5.50 13.08
CA ASP A 45 12.58 6.17 12.88
C ASP A 45 12.53 7.05 11.63
N PRO A 46 12.47 8.40 11.77
CA PRO A 46 12.36 9.32 10.64
C PRO A 46 13.65 9.45 9.82
N THR A 47 14.77 8.92 10.30
CA THR A 47 16.08 9.04 9.63
C THR A 47 16.28 8.01 8.52
N LEU A 48 15.47 6.95 8.49
CA LEU A 48 15.57 5.88 7.50
C LEU A 48 15.33 6.41 6.08
N PRO A 49 16.21 6.07 5.11
CA PRO A 49 16.09 6.60 3.76
C PRO A 49 14.83 6.08 3.08
N VAL A 50 14.07 7.02 2.54
CA VAL A 50 12.87 6.78 1.75
C VAL A 50 13.17 7.22 0.31
N TRP A 51 12.46 6.72 -0.71
CA TRP A 51 12.67 7.11 -2.13
C TRP A 51 13.97 6.62 -2.79
N THR A 52 14.45 5.43 -2.44
CA THR A 52 15.66 4.86 -3.03
C THR A 52 15.43 4.26 -4.41
N PHE A 53 16.50 4.10 -5.19
CA PHE A 53 16.45 3.45 -6.51
C PHE A 53 15.83 2.05 -6.45
N ARG A 54 16.22 1.24 -5.46
CA ARG A 54 15.70 -0.12 -5.28
C ARG A 54 14.19 -0.15 -5.01
N MET A 55 13.67 0.81 -4.24
CA MET A 55 12.23 0.94 -4.01
C MET A 55 11.49 1.22 -5.33
N TRP A 56 11.98 2.17 -6.12
CA TRP A 56 11.40 2.51 -7.42
C TRP A 56 11.47 1.35 -8.40
N PHE A 57 12.63 0.72 -8.52
CA PHE A 57 12.85 -0.38 -9.45
C PHE A 57 11.96 -1.58 -9.10
N LEU A 58 12.01 -2.05 -7.85
CA LEU A 58 11.20 -3.19 -7.42
C LEU A 58 9.70 -2.85 -7.38
N GLY A 59 9.34 -1.65 -6.97
CA GLY A 59 7.96 -1.15 -6.95
C GLY A 59 7.33 -1.10 -8.34
N LEU A 60 7.97 -0.43 -9.31
CA LEU A 60 7.45 -0.35 -10.68
C LEU A 60 7.43 -1.72 -11.37
N LEU A 61 8.49 -2.52 -11.19
CA LEU A 61 8.55 -3.87 -11.77
C LEU A 61 7.42 -4.75 -11.22
N SER A 62 7.22 -4.75 -9.90
CA SER A 62 6.18 -5.54 -9.26
C SER A 62 4.78 -5.07 -9.64
N CYS A 63 4.54 -3.76 -9.70
CA CYS A 63 3.28 -3.19 -10.15
C CYS A 63 2.95 -3.64 -11.58
N GLY A 64 3.89 -3.49 -12.52
CA GLY A 64 3.70 -3.89 -13.91
C GLY A 64 3.51 -5.40 -14.09
N LEU A 65 4.34 -6.21 -13.43
CA LEU A 65 4.26 -7.66 -13.48
C LEU A 65 2.92 -8.17 -12.92
N LEU A 66 2.52 -7.65 -11.76
CA LEU A 66 1.31 -8.10 -11.09
C LEU A 66 0.05 -7.66 -11.84
N SER A 67 0.06 -6.48 -12.44
CA SER A 67 -1.02 -6.01 -13.33
C SER A 67 -1.15 -6.90 -14.57
N PHE A 68 -0.02 -7.24 -15.21
CA PHE A 68 0.00 -8.14 -16.36
C PHE A 68 -0.52 -9.54 -16.01
N LEU A 69 0.00 -10.15 -14.94
CA LEU A 69 -0.39 -11.51 -14.55
C LEU A 69 -1.88 -11.58 -14.19
N ASN A 70 -2.37 -10.65 -13.37
CA ASN A 70 -3.79 -10.61 -13.00
C ASN A 70 -4.68 -10.37 -14.23
N GLN A 71 -4.28 -9.48 -15.14
CA GLN A 71 -5.02 -9.27 -16.38
C GLN A 71 -5.04 -10.51 -17.28
N PHE A 72 -3.92 -11.22 -17.36
CA PHE A 72 -3.80 -12.45 -18.14
C PHE A 72 -4.68 -13.57 -17.58
N PHE A 73 -4.66 -13.78 -16.26
CA PHE A 73 -5.49 -14.79 -15.61
C PHE A 73 -6.98 -14.43 -15.59
N ALA A 74 -7.34 -13.15 -15.63
CA ALA A 74 -8.74 -12.71 -15.66
C ALA A 74 -9.53 -13.22 -16.88
N TYR A 75 -8.87 -13.59 -17.98
CA TYR A 75 -9.53 -14.16 -19.15
C TYR A 75 -9.71 -15.68 -19.09
N ARG A 76 -9.19 -16.34 -18.04
CA ARG A 76 -9.40 -17.78 -17.86
C ARG A 76 -10.78 -18.05 -17.28
N THR A 77 -11.32 -19.23 -17.60
CA THR A 77 -12.61 -19.69 -17.06
C THR A 77 -12.61 -19.75 -15.54
N GLU A 78 -11.49 -20.14 -14.94
CA GLU A 78 -11.22 -20.05 -13.50
C GLU A 78 -10.06 -19.06 -13.30
N PRO A 79 -10.33 -17.78 -12.96
CA PRO A 79 -9.31 -16.77 -12.85
C PRO A 79 -8.52 -16.92 -11.55
N ILE A 80 -7.19 -16.93 -11.66
CA ILE A 80 -6.28 -16.93 -10.51
C ILE A 80 -5.91 -15.48 -10.20
N ILE A 81 -6.20 -15.04 -8.97
CA ILE A 81 -5.84 -13.71 -8.49
C ILE A 81 -4.53 -13.80 -7.71
N ILE A 82 -3.50 -13.11 -8.22
CA ILE A 82 -2.22 -12.99 -7.53
C ILE A 82 -2.25 -11.70 -6.71
N THR A 83 -2.17 -11.86 -5.38
CA THR A 83 -2.23 -10.74 -4.44
C THR A 83 -0.84 -10.14 -4.20
N GLN A 84 -0.82 -8.91 -3.68
CA GLN A 84 0.41 -8.20 -3.30
C GLN A 84 1.29 -8.94 -2.27
N ILE A 85 0.73 -9.86 -1.48
CA ILE A 85 1.47 -10.65 -0.48
C ILE A 85 2.61 -11.43 -1.14
N THR A 86 2.40 -11.94 -2.36
CA THR A 86 3.43 -12.65 -3.13
C THR A 86 4.65 -11.76 -3.37
N VAL A 87 4.41 -10.48 -3.71
CA VAL A 87 5.47 -9.49 -3.90
C VAL A 87 6.10 -9.13 -2.57
N GLN A 88 5.31 -8.95 -1.52
CA GLN A 88 5.82 -8.64 -0.17
C GLN A 88 6.81 -9.72 0.30
N VAL A 89 6.48 -11.00 0.14
CA VAL A 89 7.39 -12.10 0.51
C VAL A 89 8.63 -12.15 -0.40
N ALA A 90 8.46 -12.00 -1.72
CA ALA A 90 9.56 -12.08 -2.68
C ALA A 90 10.55 -10.91 -2.58
N THR A 91 10.07 -9.71 -2.25
CA THR A 91 10.88 -8.49 -2.24
C THR A 91 11.81 -8.41 -1.03
N LEU A 92 11.55 -9.13 0.06
CA LEU A 92 12.45 -9.16 1.21
C LEU A 92 13.82 -9.77 0.87
N PRO A 93 13.95 -11.01 0.34
CA PRO A 93 15.24 -11.56 -0.04
C PRO A 93 15.88 -10.81 -1.22
N ILE A 94 15.07 -10.36 -2.19
CA ILE A 94 15.57 -9.60 -3.36
C ILE A 94 16.10 -8.23 -2.92
N GLY A 95 15.40 -7.52 -2.04
CA GLY A 95 15.80 -6.22 -1.51
C GLY A 95 17.09 -6.31 -0.69
N ARG A 96 17.23 -7.35 0.14
CA ARG A 96 18.48 -7.63 0.86
C ARG A 96 19.63 -7.97 -0.08
N PHE A 97 19.40 -8.77 -1.11
CA PHE A 97 20.40 -9.07 -2.14
C PHE A 97 20.82 -7.83 -2.94
N MET A 98 19.86 -6.98 -3.31
CA MET A 98 20.14 -5.70 -3.96
C MET A 98 20.95 -4.79 -3.04
N ALA A 99 20.66 -4.74 -1.74
CA ALA A 99 21.42 -3.95 -0.78
C ALA A 99 22.88 -4.42 -0.62
N THR A 100 23.21 -5.68 -0.90
CA THR A 100 24.61 -6.17 -0.84
C THR A 100 25.34 -6.02 -2.17
N VAL A 101 24.62 -6.09 -3.30
CA VAL A 101 25.22 -6.07 -4.65
C VAL A 101 25.33 -4.66 -5.23
N LEU A 102 24.40 -3.75 -4.92
CA LEU A 102 24.42 -2.39 -5.48
C LEU A 102 25.58 -1.58 -4.91
N PRO A 103 26.32 -0.84 -5.76
CA PRO A 103 27.42 0.00 -5.32
C PRO A 103 26.90 1.16 -4.44
N THR A 104 27.59 1.41 -3.34
CA THR A 104 27.38 2.53 -2.42
C THR A 104 27.95 3.86 -2.94
N THR A 105 28.42 3.86 -4.20
CA THR A 105 29.06 5.01 -4.83
C THR A 105 28.08 6.19 -4.92
N THR A 106 28.51 7.34 -4.39
CA THR A 106 27.79 8.60 -4.52
C THR A 106 28.07 9.21 -5.89
N PHE A 107 27.03 9.33 -6.71
CA PHE A 107 27.09 10.01 -7.99
C PHE A 107 26.72 11.48 -7.81
N ARG A 108 27.61 12.37 -8.25
CA ARG A 108 27.33 13.81 -8.37
C ARG A 108 26.97 14.08 -9.83
N PHE A 109 25.74 14.51 -10.09
CA PHE A 109 25.32 14.89 -11.44
C PHE A 109 25.85 16.29 -11.79
N PRO A 110 26.66 16.46 -12.85
CA PRO A 110 27.08 17.78 -13.29
C PRO A 110 25.87 18.52 -13.87
N GLY A 111 25.34 19.51 -13.12
CA GLY A 111 24.23 20.37 -13.55
C GLY A 111 23.00 20.41 -12.63
N LEU A 112 22.93 19.54 -11.60
CA LEU A 112 21.79 19.49 -10.66
C LEU A 112 22.17 19.87 -9.21
N GLY A 113 23.13 20.79 -9.06
CA GLY A 113 23.64 21.28 -7.76
C GLY A 113 24.46 20.25 -6.97
N ASP A 114 24.69 20.51 -5.67
CA ASP A 114 25.43 19.65 -4.72
C ASP A 114 24.65 18.40 -4.26
N ARG A 115 23.66 17.93 -5.04
CA ARG A 115 22.89 16.75 -4.66
C ARG A 115 23.67 15.47 -4.97
N GLU A 116 24.15 14.83 -3.91
CA GLU A 116 24.78 13.51 -3.97
C GLU A 116 23.69 12.43 -4.05
N PHE A 117 23.71 11.61 -5.10
CA PHE A 117 22.77 10.50 -5.29
C PHE A 117 23.51 9.18 -5.13
N SER A 118 23.13 8.38 -4.15
CA SER A 118 23.64 7.01 -4.00
C SER A 118 22.59 6.00 -4.47
N LEU A 119 23.03 5.02 -5.25
CA LEU A 119 22.18 3.88 -5.65
C LEU A 119 21.91 2.94 -4.46
N ASN A 120 22.75 3.00 -3.43
CA ASN A 120 22.63 2.19 -2.23
C ASN A 120 22.93 3.06 -0.98
N PRO A 121 21.95 3.84 -0.50
CA PRO A 121 22.15 4.73 0.64
C PRO A 121 22.27 4.01 1.99
N GLY A 122 22.02 2.70 2.04
CA GLY A 122 22.08 1.91 3.27
C GLY A 122 21.38 0.56 3.14
N PRO A 123 21.30 -0.22 4.23
CA PRO A 123 20.61 -1.52 4.26
C PRO A 123 19.15 -1.42 3.80
N PHE A 124 18.61 -2.55 3.33
CA PHE A 124 17.19 -2.64 2.99
C PHE A 124 16.34 -2.43 4.23
N ASN A 125 15.46 -1.42 4.20
CA ASN A 125 14.69 -0.99 5.35
C ASN A 125 13.19 -1.33 5.21
N MET A 126 12.46 -1.26 6.32
CA MET A 126 11.03 -1.56 6.36
C MET A 126 10.21 -0.56 5.52
N LYS A 127 10.59 0.73 5.47
CA LYS A 127 9.87 1.76 4.70
C LYS A 127 9.91 1.49 3.19
N GLU A 128 11.06 1.09 2.68
CA GLU A 128 11.24 0.66 1.29
C GLU A 128 10.39 -0.57 0.99
N HIS A 129 10.39 -1.55 1.89
CA HIS A 129 9.60 -2.76 1.75
C HIS A 129 8.09 -2.48 1.71
N VAL A 130 7.61 -1.64 2.63
CA VAL A 130 6.21 -1.20 2.69
C VAL A 130 5.81 -0.45 1.41
N LEU A 131 6.66 0.46 0.93
CA LEU A 131 6.40 1.21 -0.29
C LEU A 131 6.33 0.31 -1.52
N ILE A 132 7.25 -0.66 -1.66
CA ILE A 132 7.21 -1.64 -2.75
C ILE A 132 5.89 -2.44 -2.72
N SER A 133 5.42 -2.84 -1.54
CA SER A 133 4.14 -3.53 -1.40
C SER A 133 2.95 -2.64 -1.77
N ILE A 134 2.98 -1.34 -1.48
CA ILE A 134 1.96 -0.40 -1.95
C ILE A 134 1.92 -0.32 -3.48
N PHE A 135 3.07 -0.29 -4.15
CA PHE A 135 3.15 -0.36 -5.62
C PHE A 135 2.55 -1.66 -6.15
N ALA A 136 2.87 -2.80 -5.52
CA ALA A 136 2.28 -4.09 -5.88
C ALA A 136 0.75 -4.07 -5.71
N ASN A 137 0.24 -3.51 -4.61
CA ASN A 137 -1.20 -3.39 -4.38
C ASN A 137 -1.91 -2.64 -5.51
N ALA A 138 -1.31 -1.52 -5.96
CA ALA A 138 -1.82 -0.74 -7.09
C ALA A 138 -1.86 -1.57 -8.39
N GLY A 139 -0.84 -2.40 -8.62
CA GLY A 139 -0.80 -3.32 -9.77
C GLY A 139 -1.88 -4.40 -9.75
N SER A 140 -2.26 -4.90 -8.57
CA SER A 140 -3.33 -5.91 -8.39
C SER A 140 -4.73 -5.32 -8.17
N ALA A 141 -4.93 -4.03 -8.46
CA ALA A 141 -6.19 -3.29 -8.30
C ALA A 141 -6.90 -3.59 -6.96
N PHE A 142 -6.22 -3.29 -5.84
CA PHE A 142 -6.70 -3.54 -4.47
C PHE A 142 -6.95 -5.03 -4.14
N GLY A 143 -6.15 -5.93 -4.71
CA GLY A 143 -6.26 -7.36 -4.48
C GLY A 143 -7.45 -8.03 -5.18
N SER A 144 -8.17 -7.31 -6.05
CA SER A 144 -9.31 -7.82 -6.82
C SER A 144 -8.96 -8.08 -8.30
N GLY A 145 -7.67 -8.02 -8.65
CA GLY A 145 -7.18 -8.44 -9.96
C GLY A 145 -7.07 -7.29 -10.96
N SER A 146 -7.81 -7.38 -12.07
CA SER A 146 -7.73 -6.45 -13.20
C SER A 146 -8.57 -5.19 -12.98
N ALA A 147 -8.16 -4.07 -13.60
CA ALA A 147 -8.96 -2.85 -13.64
C ALA A 147 -10.31 -3.12 -14.32
N TYR A 148 -11.40 -2.92 -13.58
CA TYR A 148 -12.78 -3.21 -14.03
C TYR A 148 -13.13 -2.61 -15.40
N ALA A 149 -12.64 -1.40 -15.69
CA ALA A 149 -12.84 -0.71 -16.96
C ALA A 149 -12.32 -1.49 -18.19
N VAL A 150 -11.32 -2.37 -18.02
CA VAL A 150 -10.82 -3.23 -19.10
C VAL A 150 -11.93 -4.15 -19.60
N SER A 151 -12.76 -4.68 -18.70
CA SER A 151 -13.90 -5.53 -19.06
C SER A 151 -14.93 -4.80 -19.92
N ILE A 152 -15.14 -3.49 -19.68
CA ILE A 152 -16.04 -2.67 -20.51
C ILE A 152 -15.51 -2.60 -21.94
N VAL A 153 -14.21 -2.31 -22.11
CA VAL A 153 -13.57 -2.26 -23.44
C VAL A 153 -13.66 -3.61 -24.14
N ASN A 154 -13.46 -4.71 -23.41
CA ASN A 154 -13.56 -6.06 -23.94
C ASN A 154 -14.97 -6.39 -24.41
N ILE A 155 -16.00 -6.07 -23.62
CA ILE A 155 -17.40 -6.32 -23.98
C ILE A 155 -17.75 -5.58 -25.27
N ILE A 156 -17.32 -4.33 -25.43
CA ILE A 156 -17.60 -3.55 -26.64
C ILE A 156 -16.96 -4.16 -27.89
N LYS A 157 -15.73 -4.66 -27.76
CA LYS A 157 -15.03 -5.34 -28.86
C LYS A 157 -15.58 -6.73 -29.16
N ALA A 158 -15.78 -7.56 -28.15
CA ALA A 158 -16.09 -8.98 -28.29
C ALA A 158 -17.58 -9.28 -28.48
N PHE A 159 -18.46 -8.59 -27.76
CA PHE A 159 -19.92 -8.82 -27.82
C PHE A 159 -20.63 -7.87 -28.79
N TYR A 160 -20.28 -6.58 -28.77
CA TYR A 160 -20.94 -5.58 -29.63
C TYR A 160 -20.28 -5.43 -31.00
N GLY A 161 -19.13 -6.07 -31.25
CA GLY A 161 -18.41 -6.01 -32.52
C GLY A 161 -17.97 -4.60 -32.92
N ARG A 162 -17.87 -3.66 -31.96
CA ARG A 162 -17.48 -2.27 -32.23
C ARG A 162 -16.02 -2.05 -31.85
N SER A 163 -15.30 -1.33 -32.71
CA SER A 163 -13.95 -0.88 -32.42
C SER A 163 -13.94 0.44 -31.66
N ILE A 164 -13.32 0.45 -30.48
CA ILE A 164 -12.96 1.68 -29.77
C ILE A 164 -11.49 2.01 -30.06
N SER A 165 -11.18 3.30 -30.26
CA SER A 165 -9.81 3.76 -30.40
C SER A 165 -9.01 3.51 -29.12
N PHE A 166 -7.72 3.20 -29.26
CA PHE A 166 -6.86 2.94 -28.11
C PHE A 166 -6.91 4.09 -27.08
N VAL A 167 -6.86 5.34 -27.56
CA VAL A 167 -6.88 6.53 -26.70
C VAL A 167 -8.18 6.65 -25.92
N ALA A 168 -9.33 6.39 -26.54
CA ALA A 168 -10.62 6.45 -25.85
C ALA A 168 -10.73 5.37 -24.76
N GLY A 169 -10.29 4.14 -25.05
CA GLY A 169 -10.25 3.06 -24.07
C GLY A 169 -9.28 3.35 -22.92
N TRP A 170 -8.09 3.87 -23.25
CA TRP A 170 -7.09 4.27 -22.26
C TRP A 170 -7.59 5.39 -21.33
N LEU A 171 -8.22 6.42 -21.88
CA LEU A 171 -8.84 7.50 -21.09
C LEU A 171 -9.98 6.98 -20.21
N LEU A 172 -10.80 6.07 -20.71
CA LEU A 172 -11.85 5.43 -19.92
C LEU A 172 -11.24 4.68 -18.73
N ILE A 173 -10.21 3.87 -18.95
CA ILE A 173 -9.54 3.10 -17.89
C ILE A 173 -8.85 4.04 -16.87
N ILE A 174 -8.13 5.07 -17.33
CA ILE A 174 -7.47 6.01 -16.42
C ILE A 174 -8.49 6.76 -15.57
N THR A 175 -9.57 7.27 -16.17
CA THR A 175 -10.55 8.07 -15.43
C THR A 175 -11.22 7.26 -14.32
N THR A 176 -11.51 5.96 -14.54
CA THR A 176 -12.04 5.10 -13.48
C THR A 176 -11.06 4.88 -12.33
N GLN A 177 -9.75 4.71 -12.64
CA GLN A 177 -8.74 4.53 -11.60
C GLN A 177 -8.51 5.83 -10.81
N VAL A 178 -8.38 6.97 -11.51
CA VAL A 178 -8.16 8.29 -10.88
C VAL A 178 -9.36 8.69 -10.02
N LEU A 179 -10.59 8.43 -10.48
CA LEU A 179 -11.79 8.68 -9.68
C LEU A 179 -11.77 7.88 -8.38
N GLY A 180 -11.41 6.59 -8.43
CA GLY A 180 -11.32 5.74 -7.25
C GLY A 180 -10.30 6.26 -6.22
N TYR A 181 -9.07 6.56 -6.66
CA TYR A 181 -8.06 7.14 -5.77
C TYR A 181 -8.43 8.55 -5.27
N GLY A 182 -9.13 9.34 -6.09
CA GLY A 182 -9.63 10.67 -5.72
C GLY A 182 -10.63 10.60 -4.56
N TRP A 183 -11.62 9.70 -4.64
CA TRP A 183 -12.57 9.49 -3.55
C TRP A 183 -11.90 8.95 -2.28
N ALA A 184 -10.96 8.02 -2.41
CA ALA A 184 -10.20 7.53 -1.27
C ALA A 184 -9.43 8.67 -0.56
N GLY A 185 -8.86 9.61 -1.33
CA GLY A 185 -8.21 10.80 -0.79
C GLY A 185 -9.16 11.74 -0.03
N LEU A 186 -10.34 12.02 -0.60
CA LEU A 186 -11.35 12.87 0.04
C LEU A 186 -11.90 12.25 1.34
N LEU A 187 -12.07 10.94 1.36
CA LEU A 187 -12.61 10.22 2.51
C LEU A 187 -11.55 9.86 3.57
N ARG A 188 -10.26 10.12 3.32
CA ARG A 188 -9.16 9.81 4.25
C ARG A 188 -9.40 10.34 5.67
N LYS A 189 -9.88 11.57 5.79
CA LYS A 189 -10.20 12.21 7.08
C LYS A 189 -11.25 11.46 7.89
N TYR A 190 -12.15 10.75 7.22
CA TYR A 190 -13.26 10.03 7.86
C TYR A 190 -12.98 8.53 7.99
N LEU A 191 -12.21 7.94 7.08
CA LEU A 191 -12.00 6.50 6.99
C LEU A 191 -10.61 6.02 7.46
N VAL A 192 -9.65 6.92 7.67
CA VAL A 192 -8.26 6.57 7.99
C VAL A 192 -7.74 7.32 9.21
N GLU A 193 -8.03 8.62 9.34
CA GLU A 193 -7.55 9.44 10.48
C GLU A 193 -8.15 9.05 11.84
N PRO A 194 -9.43 8.65 11.97
CA PRO A 194 -9.99 8.27 13.26
C PRO A 194 -9.46 6.91 13.75
N ALA A 195 -8.92 6.84 14.97
CA ALA A 195 -8.26 5.64 15.52
C ALA A 195 -9.16 4.40 15.68
N HIS A 196 -10.48 4.59 15.71
CA HIS A 196 -11.47 3.50 15.76
C HIS A 196 -11.78 2.91 14.38
N MET A 197 -11.40 3.59 13.30
CA MET A 197 -11.59 3.10 11.94
C MET A 197 -10.34 2.33 11.50
N TRP A 198 -10.51 1.03 11.26
CA TRP A 198 -9.41 0.14 10.89
C TRP A 198 -9.83 -0.81 9.78
N TRP A 199 -8.84 -1.37 9.09
CA TRP A 199 -9.03 -2.24 7.95
C TRP A 199 -8.43 -3.61 8.26
N PRO A 200 -9.23 -4.59 8.73
CA PRO A 200 -8.69 -5.88 9.19
C PRO A 200 -7.84 -6.61 8.16
N SER A 201 -8.20 -6.49 6.88
CA SER A 201 -7.46 -7.10 5.77
C SER A 201 -6.04 -6.54 5.60
N THR A 202 -5.78 -5.30 6.03
CA THR A 202 -4.44 -4.72 5.95
C THR A 202 -3.57 -5.15 7.13
N LEU A 203 -4.14 -5.51 8.29
CA LEU A 203 -3.35 -5.99 9.43
C LEU A 203 -2.57 -7.27 9.13
N VAL A 204 -3.12 -8.15 8.28
CA VAL A 204 -2.43 -9.36 7.80
C VAL A 204 -1.17 -8.99 7.01
N GLN A 205 -1.19 -7.88 6.27
CA GLN A 205 -0.01 -7.40 5.53
C GLN A 205 0.98 -6.73 6.46
N VAL A 206 0.49 -5.96 7.43
CA VAL A 206 1.35 -5.26 8.39
C VAL A 206 2.13 -6.25 9.27
N SER A 207 1.48 -7.32 9.72
CA SER A 207 2.13 -8.34 10.55
C SER A 207 3.27 -9.07 9.84
N LEU A 208 3.26 -9.13 8.50
CA LEU A 208 4.31 -9.75 7.68
C LEU A 208 5.54 -8.87 7.48
N PHE A 209 5.49 -7.58 7.84
CA PHE A 209 6.68 -6.71 7.81
C PHE A 209 7.56 -6.84 9.06
N ARG A 210 7.09 -7.57 10.06
CA ARG A 210 7.83 -7.83 11.30
C ARG A 210 8.88 -8.92 11.10
#